data_AF-A0AAD8Z2W3-F1
#
_entry.id   AF-A0AAD8Z2W3-F1
#
_cell.length_a   1.000
_cell.length_b   1.000
_cell.length_c   1.000
_cell.angle_alpha   90.00
_cell.angle_beta   90.00
_cell.angle_gamma   90.00
#
_symmetry.space_group_name_H-M   'P 1'
#
loop_
_entity.id
_entity.type
_entity.pdbx_description
1 polymer ?
#
loop_
_entity_poly.entity_id
_entity_poly.type
_entity_poly.pdbx_seq_one_letter_code
_entity_poly.pdbx_strand_id
1 'polypeptide(L)'
;MKKVVFLLLAFYSSRVQGERIEKIEQCGVHCSQGLRCKAKSHVSFGFCKKPPDSMSSDVFTNTSVSTVMRCDSSQRCSVHLRVSTVLQISEHIHGIYFCTFAAGLMERCRIVNFPKTQRAKLVDKQKVNIQDDCLEVGVGQDMHITLKTWPWFCDMDVFRLHHAPDCSNMDIRRSVTECITGRIHYEVDVERKELSVSVSEMLEDRDYHLRLCHKGFLCTGTGEHVLLKKENPLKNATLKYSRPVPCLCIEGWSVMTDAPRVQVCPFKHRVEELWSGIAFDPVTGTLSWEAACHINAVVSLCELHDGGMCEDLAHSHQTYVKGKEKFKPVQPNLTMDLCQPGYCIKAKRADTEYGITILYCQLPCSLPFEYAGASTGLLECVVPLAAILAMAIIMATLVMAIAMTGKLFCMAVLM
;
A
#
# COMPACT_ATOMS: atom_id res chain seq x y z
N MET A 1 2.14 -46.18 40.31
CA MET A 1 3.24 -45.24 40.00
C MET A 1 3.17 -44.90 38.51
N LYS A 2 2.61 -43.75 38.16
CA LYS A 2 2.39 -43.31 36.76
C LYS A 2 3.69 -42.67 36.24
N LYS A 3 4.25 -43.21 35.16
CA LYS A 3 5.42 -42.63 34.47
C LYS A 3 4.94 -41.45 33.61
N VAL A 4 5.39 -40.25 33.96
CA VAL A 4 5.19 -39.03 33.17
C VAL A 4 6.29 -38.99 32.10
N VAL A 5 5.88 -39.03 30.83
CA VAL A 5 6.77 -38.82 29.68
C VAL A 5 6.75 -37.32 29.37
N PHE A 6 7.87 -36.65 29.63
CA PHE A 6 8.10 -35.26 29.20
C PHE A 6 8.51 -35.28 27.72
N LEU A 7 7.58 -34.91 26.84
CA LEU A 7 7.85 -34.60 25.45
C LEU A 7 8.41 -33.16 25.37
N LEU A 8 9.73 -33.06 25.23
CA LEU A 8 10.41 -31.80 24.90
C LEU A 8 10.18 -31.48 23.43
N LEU A 9 9.23 -30.58 23.16
CA LEU A 9 9.08 -29.95 21.85
C LEU A 9 10.22 -28.95 21.64
N ALA A 10 11.23 -29.38 20.87
CA ALA A 10 12.25 -28.48 20.37
C ALA A 10 11.63 -27.55 19.31
N PHE A 11 11.41 -26.29 19.67
CA PHE A 11 11.06 -25.23 18.73
C PHE A 11 12.26 -24.99 17.80
N TYR A 12 12.18 -25.53 16.59
CA TYR A 12 12.99 -25.06 15.46
C TYR A 12 12.59 -23.61 15.18
N SER A 13 13.35 -22.67 15.73
CA SER A 13 13.34 -21.30 15.26
C SER A 13 14.20 -21.24 14.00
N SER A 14 13.54 -21.24 12.85
CA SER A 14 14.17 -20.90 11.57
C SER A 14 14.68 -19.47 11.67
N ARG A 15 15.95 -19.31 12.09
CA ARG A 15 16.67 -18.06 11.88
C ARG A 15 16.80 -17.89 10.37
N VAL A 16 15.90 -17.11 9.77
CA VAL A 16 16.17 -16.44 8.49
C VAL A 16 17.23 -15.38 8.79
N GLN A 17 18.46 -15.85 8.98
CA GLN A 17 19.62 -15.01 9.12
C GLN A 17 20.03 -14.69 7.70
N GLY A 18 19.46 -13.59 7.17
CA GLY A 18 19.89 -13.03 5.90
C GLY A 18 21.41 -12.92 5.89
N GLU A 19 22.01 -13.23 4.75
CA GLU A 19 23.45 -13.22 4.55
C GLU A 19 23.99 -11.84 4.95
N ARG A 20 24.94 -11.82 5.89
CA ARG A 20 25.55 -10.58 6.38
C ARG A 20 26.38 -9.97 5.28
N ILE A 21 26.20 -8.67 5.04
CA ILE A 21 26.96 -7.96 4.01
C ILE A 21 28.22 -7.35 4.64
N GLU A 22 29.37 -7.65 4.06
CA GLU A 22 30.64 -7.10 4.51
C GLU A 22 30.66 -5.58 4.37
N LYS A 23 31.13 -4.88 5.42
CA LYS A 23 31.33 -3.43 5.41
C LYS A 23 32.79 -3.11 5.18
N ILE A 24 33.07 -2.30 4.16
CA ILE A 24 34.40 -1.82 3.81
C ILE A 24 34.55 -0.33 4.17
N GLU A 25 35.72 0.06 4.68
CA GLU A 25 36.00 1.46 5.00
C GLU A 25 36.22 2.30 3.74
N GLN A 26 36.98 1.75 2.80
CA GLN A 26 37.27 2.36 1.52
C GLN A 26 37.21 1.29 0.44
N CYS A 27 36.70 1.65 -0.72
CA CYS A 27 36.78 0.82 -1.90
C CYS A 27 38.11 1.09 -2.61
N GLY A 28 38.63 0.10 -3.33
CA GLY A 28 39.88 0.19 -4.04
C GLY A 28 40.07 -0.91 -5.08
N VAL A 29 41.23 -0.87 -5.70
CA VAL A 29 41.69 -1.96 -6.57
C VAL A 29 42.88 -2.64 -5.93
N HIS A 30 42.85 -3.97 -5.90
CA HIS A 30 43.90 -4.80 -5.37
C HIS A 30 44.43 -5.72 -6.48
N CYS A 31 45.76 -5.77 -6.60
CA CYS A 31 46.44 -6.63 -7.54
C CYS A 31 47.52 -7.44 -6.82
N SER A 32 47.63 -8.72 -7.14
CA SER A 32 48.68 -9.58 -6.60
C SER A 32 50.03 -9.36 -7.27
N GLN A 33 51.06 -10.08 -6.82
CA GLN A 33 52.41 -10.06 -7.39
C GLN A 33 53.10 -8.68 -7.37
N GLY A 34 52.78 -7.84 -6.38
CA GLY A 34 53.41 -6.54 -6.19
C GLY A 34 53.04 -5.48 -7.24
N LEU A 35 52.03 -5.74 -8.06
CA LEU A 35 51.52 -4.80 -9.05
C LEU A 35 50.79 -3.64 -8.38
N ARG A 36 51.22 -2.42 -8.65
CA ARG A 36 50.52 -1.20 -8.21
C ARG A 36 49.53 -0.79 -9.29
N CYS A 37 48.34 -1.34 -9.18
CA CYS A 37 47.22 -1.02 -10.03
C CYS A 37 46.57 0.31 -9.65
N LYS A 38 46.05 1.03 -10.65
CA LYS A 38 45.21 2.20 -10.45
C LYS A 38 43.94 2.04 -11.29
N ALA A 39 42.80 2.22 -10.64
CA ALA A 39 41.49 2.23 -11.28
C ALA A 39 41.08 3.67 -11.63
N LYS A 40 40.41 3.85 -12.75
CA LYS A 40 39.73 5.10 -13.14
C LYS A 40 38.35 4.79 -13.68
N SER A 41 37.39 5.70 -13.49
CA SER A 41 36.12 5.60 -14.22
C SER A 41 36.37 5.74 -15.72
N HIS A 42 35.67 4.94 -16.51
CA HIS A 42 35.78 4.93 -17.95
C HIS A 42 34.40 4.71 -18.57
N VAL A 43 34.10 5.45 -19.64
CA VAL A 43 32.89 5.20 -20.42
C VAL A 43 33.27 4.32 -21.59
N SER A 44 32.71 3.11 -21.64
CA SER A 44 33.04 2.11 -22.66
C SER A 44 32.39 2.48 -23.99
N PHE A 45 32.99 3.44 -24.69
CA PHE A 45 32.72 3.72 -26.10
C PHE A 45 33.89 3.23 -26.94
N GLY A 46 33.65 2.25 -27.81
CA GLY A 46 34.68 1.73 -28.70
C GLY A 46 34.24 0.41 -29.32
N PHE A 47 34.92 0.01 -30.38
CA PHE A 47 34.77 -1.32 -30.96
C PHE A 47 35.87 -2.23 -30.42
N CYS A 48 35.56 -3.51 -30.25
CA CYS A 48 36.55 -4.50 -29.90
C CYS A 48 37.56 -4.68 -31.04
N LYS A 49 38.80 -4.98 -30.69
CA LYS A 49 39.88 -5.30 -31.63
C LYS A 49 39.98 -6.81 -31.83
N LYS A 50 40.41 -7.24 -33.01
CA LYS A 50 40.76 -8.64 -33.23
C LYS A 50 41.96 -9.02 -32.35
N PRO A 51 41.90 -10.14 -31.60
CA PRO A 51 43.04 -10.59 -30.81
C PRO A 51 44.21 -11.06 -31.68
N PRO A 52 45.46 -10.93 -31.23
CA PRO A 52 46.63 -11.51 -31.90
C PRO A 52 46.56 -13.05 -31.92
N ASP A 53 47.05 -13.67 -33.00
CA ASP A 53 46.98 -15.13 -33.20
C ASP A 53 47.72 -15.94 -32.11
N SER A 54 48.70 -15.34 -31.44
CA SER A 54 49.47 -15.95 -30.34
C SER A 54 48.75 -15.92 -28.98
N MET A 55 47.60 -15.24 -28.89
CA MET A 55 46.91 -14.99 -27.63
C MET A 55 45.83 -16.03 -27.36
N SER A 56 45.79 -16.56 -26.13
CA SER A 56 44.72 -17.46 -25.66
C SER A 56 43.39 -16.73 -25.63
N SER A 57 42.31 -17.37 -26.08
CA SER A 57 40.93 -16.85 -25.98
C SER A 57 40.45 -16.75 -24.53
N ASP A 58 40.87 -17.68 -23.68
CA ASP A 58 40.52 -17.67 -22.25
C ASP A 58 41.64 -17.03 -21.43
N VAL A 59 41.42 -15.79 -21.03
CA VAL A 59 42.39 -14.96 -20.29
C VAL A 59 41.93 -14.70 -18.85
N PHE A 60 40.65 -14.86 -18.57
CA PHE A 60 40.03 -14.58 -17.27
C PHE A 60 39.56 -15.88 -16.64
N THR A 61 40.12 -16.22 -15.49
CA THR A 61 39.77 -17.43 -14.76
C THR A 61 39.35 -17.11 -13.33
N ASN A 62 38.56 -18.00 -12.72
CA ASN A 62 38.12 -17.88 -11.32
C ASN A 62 37.43 -16.54 -10.99
N THR A 63 36.54 -16.09 -11.88
CA THR A 63 35.78 -14.85 -11.68
C THR A 63 34.67 -15.04 -10.64
N SER A 64 34.72 -14.25 -9.58
CA SER A 64 33.69 -14.19 -8.53
C SER A 64 33.13 -12.77 -8.37
N VAL A 65 31.87 -12.70 -7.94
CA VAL A 65 31.16 -11.46 -7.66
C VAL A 65 30.51 -11.59 -6.29
N SER A 66 30.65 -10.59 -5.44
CA SER A 66 29.95 -10.50 -4.16
C SER A 66 29.53 -9.06 -3.87
N THR A 67 28.60 -8.89 -2.93
CA THR A 67 28.11 -7.58 -2.50
C THR A 67 28.87 -7.12 -1.26
N VAL A 68 29.25 -5.85 -1.23
CA VAL A 68 29.84 -5.18 -0.07
C VAL A 68 29.16 -3.82 0.15
N MET A 69 29.29 -3.26 1.34
CA MET A 69 28.80 -1.93 1.66
C MET A 69 29.92 -1.00 2.06
N ARG A 70 29.89 0.23 1.55
CA ARG A 70 30.73 1.32 2.03
C ARG A 70 29.87 2.29 2.82
N CYS A 71 30.27 2.60 4.05
CA CYS A 71 29.47 3.41 4.97
C CYS A 71 30.23 4.67 5.38
N ASP A 72 29.67 5.84 5.06
CA ASP A 72 30.19 7.11 5.60
C ASP A 72 29.64 7.37 7.01
N SER A 73 28.50 6.77 7.35
CA SER A 73 27.94 6.70 8.72
C SER A 73 27.06 5.46 8.86
N SER A 74 26.51 5.21 10.06
CA SER A 74 25.65 4.04 10.34
C SER A 74 24.42 3.94 9.42
N GLN A 75 23.86 5.08 8.99
CA GLN A 75 22.64 5.17 8.16
C GLN A 75 22.89 5.72 6.74
N ARG A 76 24.17 5.87 6.36
CA ARG A 76 24.58 6.36 5.03
C ARG A 76 25.60 5.40 4.43
N CYS A 77 25.11 4.24 4.03
CA CYS A 77 25.88 3.28 3.25
C CYS A 77 25.45 3.28 1.79
N SER A 78 26.43 3.02 0.92
CA SER A 78 26.25 2.72 -0.50
C SER A 78 26.59 1.25 -0.74
N VAL A 79 25.88 0.62 -1.65
CA VAL A 79 26.08 -0.79 -2.02
C VAL A 79 27.04 -0.85 -3.21
N HIS A 80 28.04 -1.72 -3.11
CA HIS A 80 29.05 -1.94 -4.13
C HIS A 80 29.18 -3.43 -4.44
N LEU A 81 29.68 -3.73 -5.63
CA LEU A 81 30.11 -5.07 -6.00
C LEU A 81 31.61 -5.20 -5.84
N ARG A 82 32.04 -6.27 -5.18
CA ARG A 82 33.40 -6.79 -5.22
C ARG A 82 33.48 -7.83 -6.32
N VAL A 83 34.27 -7.52 -7.34
CA VAL A 83 34.53 -8.44 -8.45
C VAL A 83 35.99 -8.82 -8.41
N SER A 84 36.28 -10.11 -8.35
CA SER A 84 37.63 -10.65 -8.39
C SER A 84 37.81 -11.61 -9.55
N THR A 85 38.99 -11.59 -10.16
CA THR A 85 39.32 -12.49 -11.29
C THR A 85 40.82 -12.72 -11.35
N VAL A 86 41.22 -13.85 -11.94
CA VAL A 86 42.60 -14.17 -12.25
C VAL A 86 42.84 -13.94 -13.74
N LEU A 87 43.62 -12.89 -14.05
CA LEU A 87 44.01 -12.51 -15.40
C LEU A 87 45.34 -13.18 -15.77
N GLN A 88 45.37 -13.83 -16.92
CA GLN A 88 46.61 -14.28 -17.56
C GLN A 88 47.25 -13.11 -18.33
N ILE A 89 48.45 -12.70 -17.92
CA ILE A 89 49.15 -11.56 -18.50
C ILE A 89 49.68 -11.90 -19.89
N SER A 90 49.61 -10.92 -20.80
CA SER A 90 50.18 -10.94 -22.15
C SER A 90 50.76 -9.57 -22.49
N GLU A 91 51.75 -9.50 -23.38
CA GLU A 91 52.32 -8.26 -23.91
C GLU A 91 51.26 -7.32 -24.50
N HIS A 92 50.18 -7.86 -25.04
CA HIS A 92 49.11 -7.08 -25.68
C HIS A 92 48.07 -6.57 -24.68
N ILE A 93 48.08 -7.05 -23.44
CA ILE A 93 47.13 -6.67 -22.40
C ILE A 93 47.78 -5.63 -21.48
N HIS A 94 47.14 -4.47 -21.42
CA HIS A 94 47.56 -3.28 -20.69
C HIS A 94 46.76 -3.10 -19.39
N GLY A 95 45.66 -3.82 -19.23
CA GLY A 95 44.75 -3.68 -18.11
C GLY A 95 43.47 -4.49 -18.29
N ILE A 96 42.49 -4.17 -17.45
CA ILE A 96 41.17 -4.79 -17.43
C ILE A 96 40.09 -3.73 -17.22
N TYR A 97 38.93 -3.92 -17.85
CA TYR A 97 37.69 -3.23 -17.55
C TYR A 97 36.81 -4.08 -16.66
N PHE A 98 36.27 -3.44 -15.63
CA PHE A 98 35.14 -3.94 -14.86
C PHE A 98 33.92 -3.11 -15.24
N CYS A 99 32.98 -3.71 -15.98
CA CYS A 99 31.78 -3.03 -16.45
C CYS A 99 30.54 -3.59 -15.74
N THR A 100 29.62 -2.69 -15.42
CA THR A 100 28.31 -3.00 -14.85
C THR A 100 27.22 -2.38 -15.71
N PHE A 101 26.15 -3.14 -15.91
CA PHE A 101 24.97 -2.73 -16.64
C PHE A 101 23.72 -3.24 -15.93
N ALA A 102 22.66 -2.44 -15.94
CA ALA A 102 21.34 -2.82 -15.47
C ALA A 102 20.29 -2.27 -16.44
N ALA A 103 19.13 -2.90 -16.50
CA ALA A 103 18.06 -2.46 -17.38
C ALA A 103 17.68 -0.99 -17.15
N GLY A 104 17.68 -0.19 -18.21
CA GLY A 104 17.38 1.25 -18.16
C GLY A 104 18.53 2.16 -17.73
N LEU A 105 19.72 1.62 -17.40
CA LEU A 105 20.90 2.40 -17.05
C LEU A 105 22.01 2.26 -18.10
N MET A 106 22.82 3.30 -18.27
CA MET A 106 24.02 3.22 -19.12
C MET A 106 25.08 2.32 -18.50
N GLU A 107 25.84 1.59 -19.32
CA GLU A 107 26.98 0.77 -18.88
C GLU A 107 28.02 1.68 -18.19
N ARG A 108 28.41 1.32 -16.97
CA ARG A 108 29.45 2.01 -16.20
C ARG A 108 30.66 1.10 -16.08
N CYS A 109 31.81 1.58 -16.52
CA CYS A 109 33.06 0.82 -16.44
C CYS A 109 34.11 1.49 -15.58
N ARG A 110 34.96 0.66 -14.98
CA ARG A 110 36.20 1.07 -14.32
C ARG A 110 37.35 0.39 -15.01
N ILE A 111 38.35 1.17 -15.41
CA ILE A 111 39.56 0.68 -16.07
C ILE A 111 40.69 0.58 -15.06
N VAL A 112 41.25 -0.61 -14.93
CA VAL A 112 42.45 -0.89 -14.14
C VAL A 112 43.62 -1.01 -15.08
N ASN A 113 44.57 -0.06 -14.98
CA ASN A 113 45.74 -0.03 -15.85
C ASN A 113 46.98 -0.57 -15.15
N PHE A 114 47.81 -1.31 -15.90
CA PHE A 114 49.12 -1.75 -15.45
C PHE A 114 50.20 -0.80 -15.99
N PRO A 115 51.03 -0.21 -15.12
CA PRO A 115 52.15 0.62 -15.57
C PRO A 115 53.11 -0.19 -16.46
N LYS A 116 53.54 0.39 -17.59
CA LYS A 116 54.45 -0.29 -18.55
C LYS A 116 55.71 -0.85 -17.86
N THR A 117 56.30 -0.10 -16.93
CA THR A 117 57.52 -0.50 -16.20
C THR A 117 57.31 -1.71 -15.28
N GLN A 118 56.10 -1.91 -14.75
CA GLN A 118 55.76 -3.07 -13.94
C GLN A 118 55.36 -4.25 -14.81
N ARG A 119 54.63 -3.99 -15.89
CA ARG A 119 54.26 -5.00 -16.87
C ARG A 119 55.48 -5.66 -17.52
N ALA A 120 56.53 -4.89 -17.81
CA ALA A 120 57.79 -5.41 -18.34
C ALA A 120 58.53 -6.38 -17.38
N LYS A 121 58.17 -6.38 -16.09
CA LYS A 121 58.71 -7.31 -15.09
C LYS A 121 57.90 -8.60 -14.95
N LEU A 122 56.69 -8.63 -15.51
CA LEU A 122 55.84 -9.80 -15.46
C LEU A 122 56.27 -10.80 -16.53
N VAL A 123 56.24 -12.08 -16.17
CA VAL A 123 56.52 -13.17 -17.11
C VAL A 123 55.30 -13.34 -18.01
N ASP A 124 55.51 -13.59 -19.31
CA ASP A 124 54.41 -13.89 -20.22
C ASP A 124 53.60 -15.10 -19.70
N LYS A 125 52.27 -15.02 -19.79
CA LYS A 125 51.31 -15.99 -19.24
C LYS A 125 51.30 -16.13 -17.72
N GLN A 126 51.99 -15.26 -16.98
CA GLN A 126 51.86 -15.21 -15.53
C GLN A 126 50.42 -14.86 -15.12
N LYS A 127 49.89 -15.54 -14.10
CA LYS A 127 48.56 -15.30 -13.56
C LYS A 127 48.59 -14.27 -12.44
N VAL A 128 47.75 -13.24 -12.55
CA VAL A 128 47.61 -12.15 -11.59
C VAL A 128 46.17 -12.08 -11.11
N ASN A 129 45.97 -12.04 -9.80
CA ASN A 129 44.65 -11.82 -9.21
C ASN A 129 44.39 -10.31 -9.14
N ILE A 130 43.23 -9.90 -9.62
CA ILE A 130 42.77 -8.51 -9.64
C ILE A 130 41.39 -8.48 -9.01
N GLN A 131 41.20 -7.56 -8.08
CA GLN A 131 39.94 -7.30 -7.41
C GLN A 131 39.62 -5.80 -7.46
N ASP A 132 38.39 -5.45 -7.83
CA ASP A 132 37.83 -4.10 -7.68
C ASP A 132 36.54 -4.21 -6.87
N ASP A 133 36.42 -3.42 -5.80
CA ASP A 133 35.24 -3.35 -4.94
C ASP A 133 34.56 -1.97 -4.92
N CYS A 134 34.84 -1.14 -5.92
CA CYS A 134 34.25 0.19 -6.10
C CYS A 134 33.12 0.26 -7.15
N LEU A 135 32.53 -0.88 -7.54
CA LEU A 135 31.45 -0.89 -8.53
C LEU A 135 30.11 -0.63 -7.84
N GLU A 136 29.70 0.64 -7.79
CA GLU A 136 28.46 1.08 -7.14
C GLU A 136 27.21 0.58 -7.87
N VAL A 137 26.24 0.04 -7.11
CA VAL A 137 24.98 -0.53 -7.63
C VAL A 137 23.80 -0.16 -6.73
N GLY A 138 22.58 -0.15 -7.31
CA GLY A 138 21.35 0.04 -6.55
C GLY A 138 20.89 -1.23 -5.85
N VAL A 139 20.06 -1.08 -4.81
CA VAL A 139 19.47 -2.21 -4.07
C VAL A 139 18.44 -2.95 -4.93
N GLY A 140 18.36 -4.27 -4.78
CA GLY A 140 17.35 -5.10 -5.47
C GLY A 140 17.45 -5.13 -6.99
N GLN A 141 18.59 -4.70 -7.57
CA GLN A 141 18.79 -4.65 -9.01
C GLN A 141 19.47 -5.92 -9.54
N ASP A 142 19.02 -6.38 -10.71
CA ASP A 142 19.73 -7.38 -11.50
C ASP A 142 20.85 -6.75 -12.31
N MET A 143 22.08 -7.11 -11.97
CA MET A 143 23.29 -6.54 -12.54
C MET A 143 23.93 -7.51 -13.53
N HIS A 144 24.26 -6.99 -14.70
CA HIS A 144 25.09 -7.63 -15.70
C HIS A 144 26.53 -7.12 -15.52
N ILE A 145 27.43 -8.01 -15.13
CA ILE A 145 28.85 -7.71 -14.94
C ILE A 145 29.63 -8.28 -16.11
N THR A 146 30.40 -7.42 -16.78
CA THR A 146 31.28 -7.82 -17.88
C THR A 146 32.71 -7.42 -17.59
N LEU A 147 33.63 -8.38 -17.70
CA LEU A 147 35.06 -8.15 -17.65
C LEU A 147 35.62 -8.10 -19.07
N LYS A 148 36.32 -7.04 -19.43
CA LYS A 148 36.94 -6.89 -20.77
C LYS A 148 38.44 -6.62 -20.63
N THR A 149 39.24 -7.05 -21.58
CA THR A 149 40.66 -6.68 -21.65
C THR A 149 40.82 -5.19 -21.98
N TRP A 150 41.96 -4.60 -21.62
CA TRP A 150 42.38 -3.29 -22.13
C TRP A 150 43.69 -3.44 -22.90
N PRO A 151 43.77 -3.09 -24.20
CA PRO A 151 42.66 -2.75 -25.11
C PRO A 151 41.61 -3.87 -25.19
N TRP A 152 40.36 -3.50 -25.50
CA TRP A 152 39.26 -4.47 -25.60
C TRP A 152 39.43 -5.35 -26.83
N PHE A 153 39.66 -6.64 -26.61
CA PHE A 153 39.69 -7.67 -27.66
C PHE A 153 38.35 -8.41 -27.74
N CYS A 154 37.92 -8.74 -28.96
CA CYS A 154 36.67 -9.46 -29.21
C CYS A 154 36.73 -10.89 -28.69
N ASP A 155 35.58 -11.45 -28.28
CA ASP A 155 35.39 -12.85 -27.89
C ASP A 155 36.27 -13.32 -26.70
N MET A 156 36.66 -12.38 -25.86
CA MET A 156 37.52 -12.60 -24.69
C MET A 156 36.92 -12.07 -23.39
N ASP A 157 35.72 -11.50 -23.45
CA ASP A 157 35.04 -10.96 -22.29
C ASP A 157 34.35 -12.05 -21.46
N VAL A 158 34.28 -11.81 -20.16
CA VAL A 158 33.56 -12.70 -19.24
C VAL A 158 32.32 -12.00 -18.73
N PHE A 159 31.20 -12.69 -18.87
CA PHE A 159 29.90 -12.25 -18.39
C PHE A 159 29.51 -12.97 -17.10
N ARG A 160 28.92 -12.23 -16.16
CA ARG A 160 28.30 -12.73 -14.93
C ARG A 160 27.02 -11.97 -14.63
N LEU A 161 26.04 -12.70 -14.11
CA LEU A 161 24.80 -12.15 -13.56
C LEU A 161 24.91 -12.11 -12.04
N HIS A 162 24.45 -11.03 -11.42
CA HIS A 162 24.38 -10.90 -9.97
C HIS A 162 23.15 -10.10 -9.55
N HIS A 163 22.41 -10.61 -8.58
CA HIS A 163 21.29 -9.90 -7.99
C HIS A 163 21.77 -9.15 -6.74
N ALA A 164 21.67 -7.83 -6.74
CA ALA A 164 21.98 -7.03 -5.57
C ALA A 164 20.88 -7.22 -4.51
N PRO A 165 21.21 -7.44 -3.22
CA PRO A 165 20.19 -7.60 -2.19
C PRO A 165 19.30 -6.36 -2.09
N ASP A 166 18.02 -6.58 -1.77
CA ASP A 166 17.01 -5.55 -1.66
C ASP A 166 16.86 -5.03 -0.21
N CYS A 167 15.91 -4.11 0.01
CA CYS A 167 15.60 -3.57 1.34
C CYS A 167 14.98 -4.61 2.31
N SER A 168 14.75 -5.87 1.89
CA SER A 168 14.35 -6.96 2.81
C SER A 168 15.55 -7.47 3.62
N ASN A 169 16.78 -7.29 3.11
CA ASN A 169 18.00 -7.60 3.86
C ASN A 169 18.16 -6.63 5.04
N MET A 170 18.36 -7.17 6.24
CA MET A 170 18.39 -6.39 7.48
C MET A 170 19.58 -5.42 7.57
N ASP A 171 20.73 -5.75 6.99
CA ASP A 171 21.90 -4.88 7.00
C ASP A 171 21.68 -3.67 6.09
N ILE A 172 21.08 -3.89 4.91
CA ILE A 172 20.67 -2.82 3.98
C ILE A 172 19.57 -1.96 4.61
N ARG A 173 18.51 -2.58 5.12
CA ARG A 173 17.35 -1.89 5.71
C ARG A 173 17.72 -0.90 6.81
N ARG A 174 18.81 -1.17 7.54
CA ARG A 174 19.29 -0.32 8.65
C ARG A 174 20.35 0.68 8.26
N SER A 175 21.04 0.48 7.13
CA SER A 175 22.24 1.24 6.81
C SER A 175 22.15 2.05 5.51
N VAL A 176 21.28 1.65 4.58
CA VAL A 176 21.10 2.32 3.28
C VAL A 176 19.91 3.27 3.37
N THR A 177 20.15 4.57 3.12
CA THR A 177 19.19 5.66 3.36
C THR A 177 17.84 5.45 2.65
N GLU A 178 17.84 4.99 1.41
CA GLU A 178 16.62 4.70 0.62
C GLU A 178 15.81 3.49 1.10
N CYS A 179 16.35 2.68 2.02
CA CYS A 179 15.66 1.54 2.63
C CYS A 179 15.20 1.82 4.08
N ILE A 180 15.69 2.89 4.72
CA ILE A 180 15.36 3.22 6.11
C ILE A 180 13.99 3.90 6.15
N THR A 181 12.99 3.11 6.54
CA THR A 181 11.59 3.55 6.67
C THR A 181 11.20 3.97 8.08
N GLY A 182 12.00 3.63 9.10
CA GLY A 182 11.55 3.65 10.49
C GLY A 182 10.66 2.46 10.85
N ARG A 183 10.47 2.26 12.14
CA ARG A 183 9.59 1.24 12.72
C ARG A 183 8.55 1.93 13.58
N ILE A 184 7.29 1.73 13.21
CA ILE A 184 6.13 2.29 13.91
C ILE A 184 5.70 1.32 15.01
N HIS A 185 5.68 1.82 16.24
CA HIS A 185 5.03 1.18 17.39
C HIS A 185 3.79 1.99 17.75
N TYR A 186 2.74 1.31 18.19
CA TYR A 186 1.47 1.97 18.48
C TYR A 186 0.73 1.32 19.64
N GLU A 187 -0.05 2.15 20.34
CA GLU A 187 -1.03 1.75 21.33
C GLU A 187 -2.37 2.39 20.97
N VAL A 188 -3.46 1.66 21.22
CA VAL A 188 -4.82 2.05 20.83
C VAL A 188 -5.62 2.42 22.08
N ASP A 189 -6.07 3.67 22.15
CA ASP A 189 -7.05 4.13 23.14
C ASP A 189 -8.44 4.17 22.49
N VAL A 190 -9.28 3.18 22.82
CA VAL A 190 -10.62 3.03 22.23
C VAL A 190 -11.60 4.06 22.77
N GLU A 191 -11.47 4.47 24.03
CA GLU A 191 -12.38 5.40 24.68
C GLU A 191 -12.20 6.82 24.14
N ARG A 192 -10.95 7.25 24.01
CA ARG A 192 -10.59 8.57 23.47
C ARG A 192 -10.55 8.60 21.94
N LYS A 193 -10.61 7.43 21.30
CA LYS A 193 -10.40 7.26 19.86
C LYS A 193 -9.07 7.85 19.40
N GLU A 194 -8.01 7.49 20.12
CA GLU A 194 -6.65 8.00 19.92
C GLU A 194 -5.67 6.85 19.67
N LEU A 195 -4.69 7.12 18.82
CA LEU A 195 -3.54 6.24 18.55
C LEU A 195 -2.29 6.92 19.08
N SER A 196 -1.69 6.35 20.11
CA SER A 196 -0.39 6.76 20.62
C SER A 196 0.68 6.07 19.80
N VAL A 197 1.41 6.83 18.99
CA VAL A 197 2.38 6.32 18.03
C VAL A 197 3.78 6.72 18.46
N SER A 198 4.73 5.79 18.42
CA SER A 198 6.16 6.09 18.54
C SER A 198 6.94 5.49 17.38
N VAL A 199 8.01 6.17 16.97
CA VAL A 199 8.82 5.77 15.82
C VAL A 199 10.26 5.53 16.26
N SER A 200 10.78 4.35 15.96
CA SER A 200 12.19 3.98 16.15
C SER A 200 12.87 3.71 14.81
N GLU A 201 14.20 3.55 14.79
CA GLU A 201 14.96 3.18 13.57
C GLU A 201 14.73 4.10 12.35
N MET A 202 14.35 5.37 12.57
CA MET A 202 14.22 6.38 11.51
C MET A 202 15.56 7.08 11.23
N LEU A 203 15.63 7.84 10.13
CA LEU A 203 16.80 8.66 9.82
C LEU A 203 17.04 9.74 10.88
N GLU A 204 18.25 9.78 11.43
CA GLU A 204 18.60 10.69 12.53
C GLU A 204 18.68 12.16 12.09
N ASP A 205 19.04 12.43 10.84
CA ASP A 205 19.23 13.78 10.30
C ASP A 205 17.95 14.41 9.73
N ARG A 206 16.81 13.68 9.75
CA ARG A 206 15.56 14.06 9.08
C ARG A 206 14.36 14.07 10.02
N ASP A 207 13.47 15.03 9.77
CA ASP A 207 12.12 14.99 10.31
C ASP A 207 11.35 13.80 9.70
N TYR A 208 10.24 13.41 10.34
CA TYR A 208 9.45 12.24 9.95
C TYR A 208 7.97 12.55 9.91
N HIS A 209 7.33 12.25 8.78
CA HIS A 209 5.89 12.38 8.63
C HIS A 209 5.18 11.17 9.21
N LEU A 210 4.09 11.44 9.92
CA LEU A 210 3.10 10.45 10.32
C LEU A 210 1.72 10.91 9.85
N ARG A 211 0.90 9.99 9.37
CA ARG A 211 -0.51 10.27 9.09
C ARG A 211 -1.38 9.05 9.28
N LEU A 212 -2.68 9.29 9.44
CA LEU A 212 -3.69 8.28 9.26
C LEU A 212 -4.20 8.27 7.82
N CYS A 213 -4.34 7.08 7.24
CA CYS A 213 -4.86 6.90 5.89
C CYS A 213 -5.72 5.65 5.77
N HIS A 214 -6.62 5.65 4.80
CA HIS A 214 -7.38 4.47 4.39
C HIS A 214 -6.61 3.74 3.29
N LYS A 215 -6.19 2.52 3.60
CA LYS A 215 -5.47 1.63 2.68
C LYS A 215 -6.41 1.07 1.62
N GLY A 216 -6.13 1.42 0.36
CA GLY A 216 -6.62 0.76 -0.84
C GLY A 216 -5.44 0.34 -1.72
N PHE A 217 -5.53 0.59 -3.03
CA PHE A 217 -4.37 0.51 -3.92
C PHE A 217 -3.28 1.53 -3.53
N LEU A 218 -3.70 2.75 -3.17
CA LEU A 218 -2.88 3.78 -2.54
C LEU A 218 -3.46 4.08 -1.15
N CYS A 219 -2.66 4.70 -0.28
CA CYS A 219 -3.15 5.17 1.02
C CYS A 219 -3.71 6.58 0.91
N THR A 220 -5.03 6.70 1.01
CA THR A 220 -5.75 7.98 0.94
C THR A 220 -5.78 8.61 2.33
N GLY A 221 -5.22 9.82 2.47
CA GLY A 221 -5.12 10.51 3.75
C GLY A 221 -6.48 10.82 4.36
N THR A 222 -6.58 10.69 5.68
CA THR A 222 -7.79 11.07 6.45
C THR A 222 -7.80 12.55 6.86
N GLY A 223 -6.71 13.27 6.60
CA GLY A 223 -6.49 14.65 7.06
C GLY A 223 -5.58 14.74 8.29
N GLU A 224 -5.58 13.73 9.16
CA GLU A 224 -4.72 13.67 10.34
C GLU A 224 -3.26 13.42 9.96
N HIS A 225 -2.40 14.39 10.26
CA HIS A 225 -0.98 14.39 9.90
C HIS A 225 -0.16 15.11 10.97
N VAL A 226 1.00 14.54 11.29
CA VAL A 226 1.96 15.09 12.25
C VAL A 226 3.35 15.01 11.67
N LEU A 227 4.14 16.08 11.87
CA LEU A 227 5.56 16.09 11.57
C LEU A 227 6.36 15.90 12.88
N LEU A 228 6.97 14.74 13.03
CA LEU A 228 7.92 14.47 14.11
C LEU A 228 9.25 15.14 13.81
N LYS A 229 9.65 16.07 14.69
CA LYS A 229 10.93 16.75 14.61
C LYS A 229 12.09 15.84 14.99
N LYS A 230 13.19 15.90 14.23
CA LYS A 230 14.40 15.11 14.50
C LYS A 230 15.06 15.45 15.83
N GLU A 231 14.76 16.59 16.43
CA GLU A 231 15.26 17.00 17.74
C GLU A 231 14.47 16.39 18.91
N ASN A 232 13.22 15.95 18.70
CA ASN A 232 12.39 15.40 19.78
C ASN A 232 12.88 14.01 20.22
N PRO A 233 13.33 13.80 21.47
CA PRO A 233 13.88 12.52 21.91
C PRO A 233 12.84 11.39 21.96
N LEU A 234 11.57 11.69 22.20
CA LEU A 234 10.52 10.69 22.40
C LEU A 234 9.94 10.13 21.09
N LYS A 235 10.14 10.86 19.97
CA LYS A 235 9.66 10.47 18.63
C LYS A 235 8.23 9.93 18.62
N ASN A 236 7.34 10.58 19.38
CA ASN A 236 5.98 10.14 19.59
C ASN A 236 4.96 11.21 19.16
N ALA A 237 3.76 10.75 18.84
CA ALA A 237 2.62 11.58 18.49
C ALA A 237 1.33 10.85 18.85
N THR A 238 0.27 11.63 19.07
CA THR A 238 -1.09 11.10 19.22
C THR A 238 -1.90 11.48 17.99
N LEU A 239 -2.52 10.49 17.35
CA LEU A 239 -3.38 10.68 16.17
C LEU A 239 -4.82 10.32 16.53
N LYS A 240 -5.77 11.23 16.26
CA LYS A 240 -7.18 10.96 16.51
C LYS A 240 -7.81 10.22 15.36
N TYR A 241 -8.68 9.26 15.63
CA TYR A 241 -9.41 8.55 14.59
C TYR A 241 -10.91 8.64 14.79
N SER A 242 -11.66 8.67 13.69
CA SER A 242 -13.13 8.75 13.75
C SER A 242 -13.78 7.38 13.97
N ARG A 243 -13.37 6.38 13.16
CA ARG A 243 -13.90 5.00 13.20
C ARG A 243 -12.77 3.97 13.10
N PRO A 244 -12.79 2.89 13.90
CA PRO A 244 -11.74 1.88 13.94
C PRO A 244 -11.92 0.81 12.84
N VAL A 245 -11.80 1.21 11.57
CA VAL A 245 -12.05 0.35 10.40
C VAL A 245 -10.78 -0.41 9.94
N PRO A 246 -10.89 -1.61 9.32
CA PRO A 246 -9.74 -2.44 8.94
C PRO A 246 -8.71 -1.83 8.00
N CYS A 247 -9.13 -0.93 7.11
CA CYS A 247 -8.23 -0.24 6.21
C CYS A 247 -7.58 1.00 6.84
N LEU A 248 -7.96 1.40 8.06
CA LEU A 248 -7.33 2.53 8.73
C LEU A 248 -5.93 2.11 9.17
N CYS A 249 -4.93 2.76 8.59
CA CYS A 249 -3.52 2.49 8.81
C CYS A 249 -2.78 3.76 9.19
N ILE A 250 -1.71 3.59 9.97
CA ILE A 250 -0.71 4.60 10.24
C ILE A 250 0.34 4.47 9.14
N GLU A 251 0.62 5.56 8.44
CA GLU A 251 1.68 5.63 7.44
C GLU A 251 2.76 6.60 7.90
N GLY A 252 4.03 6.19 7.73
CA GLY A 252 5.19 6.98 8.11
C GLY A 252 6.29 7.00 7.07
N TRP A 253 6.99 8.14 6.94
CA TRP A 253 8.16 8.31 6.07
C TRP A 253 9.03 9.51 6.46
N SER A 254 10.31 9.44 6.14
CA SER A 254 11.27 10.54 6.38
C SER A 254 11.06 11.71 5.42
N VAL A 255 11.38 12.94 5.84
CA VAL A 255 11.35 14.14 4.96
C VAL A 255 12.53 14.11 3.97
N MET A 256 12.32 13.40 2.87
CA MET A 256 13.24 13.33 1.72
C MET A 256 12.47 13.03 0.43
N THR A 257 13.08 13.33 -0.71
CA THR A 257 12.54 12.95 -2.02
C THR A 257 12.50 11.43 -2.15
N ASP A 258 11.43 10.90 -2.73
CA ASP A 258 11.19 9.48 -2.93
C ASP A 258 11.37 8.62 -1.67
N ALA A 259 11.01 9.20 -0.51
CA ALA A 259 11.12 8.53 0.78
C ALA A 259 10.32 7.22 0.79
N PRO A 260 10.94 6.10 1.22
CA PRO A 260 10.24 4.85 1.38
C PRO A 260 9.21 5.00 2.51
N ARG A 261 8.05 4.36 2.36
CA ARG A 261 6.94 4.46 3.32
C ARG A 261 6.70 3.15 4.03
N VAL A 262 6.42 3.22 5.32
CA VAL A 262 5.97 2.08 6.12
C VAL A 262 4.52 2.29 6.54
N GLN A 263 3.76 1.20 6.55
CA GLN A 263 2.35 1.21 6.94
C GLN A 263 2.05 0.09 7.93
N VAL A 264 1.34 0.43 9.01
CA VAL A 264 0.80 -0.53 9.98
C VAL A 264 -0.69 -0.27 10.17
N CYS A 265 -1.50 -1.32 10.26
CA CYS A 265 -2.97 -1.21 10.29
C CYS A 265 -3.50 -1.77 11.61
N PRO A 266 -3.69 -0.93 12.65
CA PRO A 266 -4.06 -1.37 13.99
C PRO A 266 -5.37 -2.17 14.05
N PHE A 267 -6.31 -1.85 13.17
CA PHE A 267 -7.67 -2.39 13.20
C PHE A 267 -7.92 -3.47 12.14
N LYS A 268 -6.88 -4.04 11.54
CA LYS A 268 -6.99 -5.01 10.42
C LYS A 268 -8.01 -6.13 10.66
N HIS A 269 -8.21 -6.54 11.91
CA HIS A 269 -9.10 -7.62 12.30
C HIS A 269 -10.54 -7.18 12.65
N ARG A 270 -10.85 -5.88 12.73
CA ARG A 270 -12.19 -5.35 13.07
C ARG A 270 -13.12 -5.30 11.86
N VAL A 271 -13.38 -6.45 11.26
CA VAL A 271 -14.11 -6.53 9.99
C VAL A 271 -15.59 -6.17 10.12
N GLU A 272 -16.14 -6.23 11.32
CA GLU A 272 -17.53 -5.88 11.63
C GLU A 272 -17.81 -4.40 11.37
N GLU A 273 -16.83 -3.53 11.68
CA GLU A 273 -16.95 -2.08 11.53
C GLU A 273 -17.13 -1.64 10.07
N LEU A 274 -16.71 -2.46 9.10
CA LEU A 274 -16.90 -2.20 7.66
C LEU A 274 -18.38 -2.06 7.30
N TRP A 275 -19.24 -2.75 8.04
CA TRP A 275 -20.65 -2.89 7.76
C TRP A 275 -21.50 -2.01 8.70
N SER A 276 -20.87 -1.07 9.40
CA SER A 276 -21.56 -0.06 10.20
C SER A 276 -22.33 0.92 9.30
N GLY A 277 -23.51 1.35 9.77
CA GLY A 277 -24.31 2.36 9.06
C GLY A 277 -25.01 1.87 7.79
N ILE A 278 -25.23 0.56 7.66
CA ILE A 278 -26.15 0.01 6.66
C ILE A 278 -27.57 0.47 7.01
N ALA A 279 -28.24 1.12 6.06
CA ALA A 279 -29.61 1.60 6.21
C ALA A 279 -30.47 1.09 5.05
N PHE A 280 -31.63 0.55 5.38
CA PHE A 280 -32.62 0.10 4.41
C PHE A 280 -33.80 1.05 4.41
N ASP A 281 -34.16 1.54 3.23
CA ASP A 281 -35.36 2.31 3.03
C ASP A 281 -36.48 1.38 2.52
N PRO A 282 -37.50 1.07 3.34
CA PRO A 282 -38.58 0.17 2.96
C PRO A 282 -39.52 0.78 1.90
N VAL A 283 -39.56 2.11 1.78
CA VAL A 283 -40.44 2.81 0.83
C VAL A 283 -39.86 2.71 -0.59
N THR A 284 -38.56 2.91 -0.72
CA THR A 284 -37.88 2.79 -2.02
C THR A 284 -37.30 1.40 -2.28
N GLY A 285 -37.31 0.51 -1.30
CA GLY A 285 -36.67 -0.80 -1.38
C GLY A 285 -35.15 -0.72 -1.55
N THR A 286 -34.53 0.36 -1.06
CA THR A 286 -33.11 0.66 -1.29
C THR A 286 -32.26 0.31 -0.07
N LEU A 287 -31.26 -0.55 -0.26
CA LEU A 287 -30.17 -0.72 0.71
C LEU A 287 -29.08 0.30 0.45
N SER A 288 -28.80 1.15 1.43
CA SER A 288 -27.74 2.15 1.38
C SER A 288 -26.65 1.81 2.38
N TRP A 289 -25.41 1.83 1.91
CA TRP A 289 -24.23 1.56 2.73
C TRP A 289 -23.04 2.31 2.16
N GLU A 290 -22.39 3.09 3.00
CA GLU A 290 -21.14 3.77 2.64
C GLU A 290 -19.97 3.09 3.33
N ALA A 291 -19.34 2.16 2.62
CA ALA A 291 -18.14 1.49 3.11
C ALA A 291 -17.03 2.53 3.36
N ALA A 292 -16.49 2.59 4.58
CA ALA A 292 -15.34 3.45 4.87
C ALA A 292 -14.08 3.00 4.09
N CYS A 293 -13.93 1.71 3.85
CA CYS A 293 -12.80 1.10 3.16
C CYS A 293 -13.11 0.75 1.70
N HIS A 294 -12.07 0.69 0.86
CA HIS A 294 -12.21 0.18 -0.51
C HIS A 294 -12.31 -1.34 -0.47
N ILE A 295 -13.52 -1.87 -0.62
CA ILE A 295 -13.82 -3.32 -0.57
C ILE A 295 -14.75 -3.72 -1.69
N ASN A 296 -14.63 -4.99 -2.08
CA ASN A 296 -15.60 -5.68 -2.92
C ASN A 296 -16.45 -6.56 -2.02
N ALA A 297 -17.75 -6.34 -2.03
CA ALA A 297 -18.72 -7.07 -1.23
C ALA A 297 -19.74 -7.76 -2.11
N VAL A 298 -20.26 -8.90 -1.68
CA VAL A 298 -21.47 -9.50 -2.21
C VAL A 298 -22.53 -9.39 -1.14
N VAL A 299 -23.70 -8.92 -1.56
CA VAL A 299 -24.89 -8.77 -0.72
C VAL A 299 -25.99 -9.62 -1.33
N SER A 300 -26.65 -10.45 -0.51
CA SER A 300 -27.81 -11.26 -0.89
C SER A 300 -28.90 -11.15 0.16
N LEU A 301 -30.12 -11.51 -0.25
CA LEU A 301 -31.22 -11.71 0.68
C LEU A 301 -31.28 -13.19 1.03
N CYS A 302 -31.54 -13.49 2.30
CA CYS A 302 -31.63 -14.86 2.77
C CYS A 302 -32.81 -15.05 3.74
N GLU A 303 -33.34 -16.26 3.77
CA GLU A 303 -34.39 -16.70 4.70
C GLU A 303 -33.74 -17.44 5.87
N LEU A 304 -34.07 -17.03 7.08
CA LEU A 304 -33.53 -17.55 8.33
C LEU A 304 -34.41 -18.69 8.84
N HIS A 305 -33.86 -19.90 8.86
CA HIS A 305 -34.54 -21.09 9.37
C HIS A 305 -34.22 -21.37 10.84
N ASP A 306 -35.06 -22.19 11.48
CA ASP A 306 -34.85 -22.68 12.84
C ASP A 306 -33.49 -23.39 12.95
N GLY A 307 -32.58 -22.81 13.73
CA GLY A 307 -31.18 -23.22 13.83
C GLY A 307 -30.16 -22.16 13.40
N GLY A 308 -30.62 -20.98 12.97
CA GLY A 308 -29.75 -19.83 12.67
C GLY A 308 -29.05 -19.90 11.30
N MET A 309 -29.42 -20.87 10.45
CA MET A 309 -28.92 -20.95 9.08
C MET A 309 -29.76 -20.06 8.17
N CYS A 310 -29.08 -19.21 7.38
CA CYS A 310 -29.70 -18.29 6.44
C CYS A 310 -29.45 -18.76 5.00
N GLU A 311 -30.49 -19.22 4.32
CA GLU A 311 -30.43 -19.75 2.95
C GLU A 311 -30.67 -18.63 1.93
N ASP A 312 -29.78 -18.50 0.94
CA ASP A 312 -29.82 -17.40 -0.02
C ASP A 312 -31.01 -17.54 -0.98
N LEU A 313 -31.79 -16.48 -1.13
CA LEU A 313 -32.90 -16.41 -2.08
C LEU A 313 -32.36 -16.37 -3.51
N ALA A 314 -32.95 -17.17 -4.39
CA ALA A 314 -32.59 -17.21 -5.81
C ALA A 314 -32.63 -15.81 -6.44
N HIS A 315 -31.60 -15.46 -7.22
CA HIS A 315 -31.47 -14.19 -7.94
C HIS A 315 -31.39 -12.92 -7.06
N SER A 316 -31.13 -13.05 -5.75
CA SER A 316 -30.98 -11.90 -4.84
C SER A 316 -29.55 -11.36 -4.72
N HIS A 317 -28.56 -12.01 -5.35
CA HIS A 317 -27.14 -11.65 -5.22
C HIS A 317 -26.79 -10.39 -6.02
N GLN A 318 -26.17 -9.41 -5.35
CA GLN A 318 -25.57 -8.24 -5.97
C GLN A 318 -24.11 -8.11 -5.53
N THR A 319 -23.25 -7.66 -6.44
CA THR A 319 -21.85 -7.33 -6.15
C THR A 319 -21.70 -5.83 -6.02
N TYR A 320 -21.13 -5.40 -4.90
CA TYR A 320 -20.80 -4.03 -4.58
C TYR A 320 -19.29 -3.81 -4.67
N VAL A 321 -18.89 -2.73 -5.34
CA VAL A 321 -17.49 -2.30 -5.44
C VAL A 321 -17.44 -0.82 -5.10
N LYS A 322 -16.78 -0.45 -4.00
CA LYS A 322 -16.61 0.98 -3.68
C LYS A 322 -15.88 1.67 -4.84
N GLY A 323 -16.55 2.58 -5.55
CA GLY A 323 -16.06 3.24 -6.78
C GLY A 323 -16.89 2.96 -8.03
N LYS A 324 -17.82 1.99 -8.00
CA LYS A 324 -18.84 1.78 -9.04
C LYS A 324 -20.22 1.54 -8.41
N GLU A 325 -21.10 2.49 -8.72
CA GLU A 325 -22.57 2.48 -8.69
C GLU A 325 -23.32 2.22 -7.36
N LYS A 326 -24.42 2.99 -7.23
CA LYS A 326 -25.49 2.84 -6.23
C LYS A 326 -26.18 1.50 -6.44
N PHE A 327 -26.72 0.93 -5.36
CA PHE A 327 -27.61 -0.24 -5.41
C PHE A 327 -28.65 -0.05 -6.53
N LYS A 328 -28.70 -0.96 -7.50
CA LYS A 328 -29.89 -1.04 -8.36
C LYS A 328 -30.98 -1.67 -7.50
N PRO A 329 -32.19 -1.07 -7.45
CA PRO A 329 -33.30 -1.64 -6.69
C PRO A 329 -33.48 -3.08 -7.13
N VAL A 330 -33.52 -3.99 -6.15
CA VAL A 330 -33.93 -5.37 -6.38
C VAL A 330 -35.33 -5.27 -7.01
N GLN A 331 -35.48 -5.75 -8.24
CA GLN A 331 -36.77 -5.73 -8.94
C GLN A 331 -37.85 -6.48 -8.16
N PRO A 332 -39.13 -6.13 -8.38
CA PRO A 332 -40.03 -5.67 -7.33
C PRO A 332 -40.94 -6.80 -6.85
N ASN A 333 -40.81 -7.12 -5.56
CA ASN A 333 -41.89 -7.67 -4.71
C ASN A 333 -41.42 -7.82 -3.25
N LEU A 334 -40.13 -7.66 -2.98
CA LEU A 334 -39.54 -7.82 -1.64
C LEU A 334 -39.73 -6.62 -0.71
N THR A 335 -40.34 -5.51 -1.17
CA THR A 335 -40.63 -4.33 -0.34
C THR A 335 -41.58 -4.63 0.82
N MET A 336 -42.35 -5.72 0.75
CA MET A 336 -43.29 -6.14 1.81
C MET A 336 -42.79 -7.34 2.63
N ASP A 337 -41.92 -8.20 2.07
CA ASP A 337 -41.46 -9.43 2.74
C ASP A 337 -40.18 -9.24 3.58
N LEU A 338 -39.32 -8.26 3.27
CA LEU A 338 -38.12 -7.97 4.08
C LEU A 338 -38.42 -7.45 5.49
N CYS A 339 -39.66 -7.02 5.73
CA CYS A 339 -40.16 -6.60 7.04
C CYS A 339 -40.83 -7.73 7.83
N GLN A 340 -40.96 -8.93 7.25
CA GLN A 340 -41.46 -10.09 7.96
C GLN A 340 -40.36 -10.72 8.82
N PRO A 341 -40.68 -11.20 10.03
CA PRO A 341 -39.74 -11.96 10.85
C PRO A 341 -39.32 -13.23 10.10
N GLY A 342 -38.04 -13.34 9.75
CA GLY A 342 -37.49 -14.49 9.02
C GLY A 342 -36.59 -14.11 7.85
N TYR A 343 -36.63 -12.88 7.34
CA TYR A 343 -35.73 -12.46 6.26
C TYR A 343 -34.56 -11.62 6.77
N CYS A 344 -33.37 -11.86 6.21
CA CYS A 344 -32.14 -11.16 6.56
C CYS A 344 -31.35 -10.75 5.32
N ILE A 345 -30.52 -9.73 5.46
CA ILE A 345 -29.52 -9.36 4.47
C ILE A 345 -28.20 -10.03 4.85
N LYS A 346 -27.65 -10.81 3.93
CA LYS A 346 -26.37 -11.47 4.06
C LYS A 346 -25.32 -10.69 3.28
N ALA A 347 -24.27 -10.28 3.97
CA ALA A 347 -23.18 -9.52 3.37
C ALA A 347 -21.84 -10.21 3.61
N LYS A 348 -21.02 -10.32 2.57
CA LYS A 348 -19.70 -10.95 2.65
C LYS A 348 -18.71 -10.23 1.75
N ARG A 349 -17.46 -10.14 2.17
CA ARG A 349 -16.35 -9.68 1.32
C ARG A 349 -16.02 -10.70 0.24
N ALA A 350 -15.90 -10.24 -1.00
CA ALA A 350 -15.55 -11.05 -2.16
C ALA A 350 -14.07 -10.95 -2.53
N ASP A 351 -13.34 -9.99 -1.98
CA ASP A 351 -11.91 -9.75 -2.21
C ASP A 351 -10.99 -10.55 -1.27
N THR A 352 -11.56 -11.47 -0.46
CA THR A 352 -10.82 -12.29 0.51
C THR A 352 -11.25 -13.75 0.42
N GLU A 353 -10.28 -14.68 0.49
CA GLU A 353 -10.51 -16.13 0.48
C GLU A 353 -11.46 -16.58 1.61
N TYR A 354 -11.33 -15.96 2.79
CA TYR A 354 -12.17 -16.21 3.97
C TYR A 354 -12.86 -14.91 4.42
N GLY A 355 -13.87 -14.48 3.68
CA GLY A 355 -14.74 -13.38 4.09
C GLY A 355 -15.70 -13.81 5.20
N ILE A 356 -15.71 -13.12 6.34
CA ILE A 356 -16.74 -13.31 7.37
C ILE A 356 -18.08 -12.87 6.79
N THR A 357 -19.09 -13.73 6.91
CA THR A 357 -20.47 -13.43 6.55
C THR A 357 -21.13 -12.69 7.70
N ILE A 358 -21.71 -11.53 7.41
CA ILE A 358 -22.53 -10.78 8.38
C ILE A 358 -23.98 -10.89 7.97
N LEU A 359 -24.83 -11.16 8.95
CA LEU A 359 -26.28 -11.21 8.81
C LEU A 359 -26.91 -9.98 9.46
N TYR A 360 -27.72 -9.28 8.69
CA TYR A 360 -28.54 -8.16 9.14
C TYR A 360 -29.99 -8.60 9.13
N CYS A 361 -30.47 -9.02 10.29
CA CYS A 361 -31.86 -9.40 10.52
C CYS A 361 -32.57 -8.28 11.31
N GLN A 362 -33.91 -8.26 11.29
CA GLN A 362 -34.72 -7.28 12.01
C GLN A 362 -34.47 -5.83 11.55
N LEU A 363 -34.63 -5.57 10.26
CA LEU A 363 -34.50 -4.22 9.72
C LEU A 363 -35.58 -3.31 10.34
N PRO A 364 -35.22 -2.07 10.77
CA PRO A 364 -36.19 -1.14 11.34
C PRO A 364 -37.13 -0.65 10.23
N CYS A 365 -38.22 -1.38 10.03
CA CYS A 365 -39.30 -0.98 9.14
C CYS A 365 -40.23 -0.04 9.90
N SER A 366 -40.17 1.26 9.63
CA SER A 366 -41.27 2.16 9.98
C SER A 366 -42.43 1.87 9.04
N LEU A 367 -43.30 0.93 9.40
CA LEU A 367 -44.58 0.75 8.71
C LEU A 367 -45.41 2.03 8.89
N PRO A 368 -45.99 2.60 7.82
CA PRO A 368 -47.13 3.49 8.01
C PRO A 368 -48.27 2.68 8.63
N PHE A 369 -48.85 3.24 9.68
CA PHE A 369 -49.96 2.76 10.51
C PHE A 369 -50.97 1.82 9.81
N GLU A 370 -51.35 0.75 10.52
CA GLU A 370 -52.43 -0.19 10.20
C GLU A 370 -53.74 0.50 9.82
N TYR A 371 -54.30 0.18 8.65
CA TYR A 371 -55.74 0.29 8.39
C TYR A 371 -56.43 -0.96 8.93
N ALA A 372 -56.75 -0.94 10.22
CA ALA A 372 -57.74 -1.85 10.78
C ALA A 372 -59.15 -1.39 10.34
N GLY A 373 -59.87 -2.26 9.65
CA GLY A 373 -61.34 -2.23 9.59
C GLY A 373 -61.96 -1.43 8.43
N ALA A 374 -62.26 -2.13 7.33
CA ALA A 374 -63.41 -1.77 6.52
C ALA A 374 -64.70 -2.17 7.29
N SER A 375 -65.28 -1.22 8.03
CA SER A 375 -66.69 -1.26 8.43
C SER A 375 -67.15 0.16 8.74
N THR A 376 -68.04 0.67 7.88
CA THR A 376 -68.98 1.78 8.12
C THR A 376 -68.41 3.08 8.70
N GLY A 377 -68.01 4.00 7.82
CA GLY A 377 -67.64 5.37 8.20
C GLY A 377 -67.63 6.37 7.04
N LEU A 378 -68.43 6.13 5.99
CA LEU A 378 -68.52 7.00 4.82
C LEU A 378 -69.35 8.28 5.07
N LEU A 379 -69.53 8.68 6.33
CA LEU A 379 -70.41 9.80 6.71
C LEU A 379 -69.76 10.90 7.57
N GLU A 380 -68.44 10.92 7.78
CA GLU A 380 -67.81 11.98 8.62
C GLU A 380 -66.87 12.95 7.87
N CYS A 381 -66.53 12.72 6.60
CA CYS A 381 -65.67 13.65 5.83
C CYS A 381 -66.42 14.62 4.89
N VAL A 382 -67.75 14.49 4.74
CA VAL A 382 -68.54 15.41 3.88
C VAL A 382 -69.04 16.63 4.67
N VAL A 383 -69.15 16.53 5.99
CA VAL A 383 -69.67 17.60 6.86
C VAL A 383 -68.77 18.85 6.91
N PRO A 384 -67.41 18.77 6.97
CA PRO A 384 -66.62 20.00 7.08
C PRO A 384 -66.55 20.80 5.77
N LEU A 385 -66.58 20.15 4.59
CA LEU A 385 -66.52 20.86 3.31
C LEU A 385 -67.83 21.58 2.96
N ALA A 386 -68.98 20.95 3.24
CA ALA A 386 -70.28 21.59 3.04
C ALA A 386 -70.50 22.77 4.01
N ALA A 387 -70.05 22.65 5.26
CA ALA A 387 -70.11 23.73 6.24
C ALA A 387 -69.21 24.92 5.86
N ILE A 388 -68.01 24.66 5.32
CA ILE A 388 -67.11 25.72 4.84
C ILE A 388 -67.70 26.46 3.63
N LEU A 389 -68.30 25.73 2.68
CA LEU A 389 -68.99 26.34 1.53
C LEU A 389 -70.22 27.15 1.95
N ALA A 390 -71.02 26.66 2.92
CA ALA A 390 -72.16 27.39 3.45
C ALA A 390 -71.74 28.69 4.17
N MET A 391 -70.69 28.64 4.98
CA MET A 391 -70.16 29.83 5.67
C MET A 391 -69.59 30.86 4.69
N ALA A 392 -68.93 30.42 3.61
CA ALA A 392 -68.45 31.32 2.56
C ALA A 392 -69.60 32.02 1.82
N ILE A 393 -70.69 31.30 1.54
CA ILE A 393 -71.88 31.87 0.90
C ILE A 393 -72.58 32.88 1.84
N ILE A 394 -72.70 32.58 3.13
CA ILE A 394 -73.30 33.50 4.12
C ILE A 394 -72.46 34.77 4.26
N MET A 395 -71.13 34.66 4.28
CA MET A 395 -70.26 35.84 4.34
C MET A 395 -70.37 36.69 3.07
N ALA A 396 -70.47 36.07 1.89
CA ALA A 396 -70.65 36.78 0.64
C ALA A 396 -72.01 37.50 0.56
N THR A 397 -73.09 36.88 1.04
CA THR A 397 -74.41 37.53 1.09
C THR A 397 -74.47 38.66 2.11
N LEU A 398 -73.79 38.53 3.26
CA LEU A 398 -73.71 39.60 4.25
C LEU A 398 -72.93 40.83 3.72
N VAL A 399 -71.81 40.61 3.02
CA VAL A 399 -71.04 41.69 2.40
C VAL A 399 -71.84 42.39 1.31
N MET A 400 -72.57 41.63 0.49
CA MET A 400 -73.48 42.20 -0.52
C MET A 400 -74.62 42.99 0.11
N ALA A 401 -75.22 42.50 1.21
CA ALA A 401 -76.27 43.22 1.93
C ALA A 401 -75.76 44.53 2.54
N ILE A 402 -74.56 44.55 3.11
CA ILE A 402 -73.92 45.76 3.66
C ILE A 402 -73.58 46.75 2.53
N ALA A 403 -73.12 46.27 1.37
CA ALA A 403 -72.87 47.13 0.21
C ALA A 403 -74.17 47.74 -0.36
N MET A 404 -75.28 47.02 -0.29
CA MET A 404 -76.60 47.49 -0.75
C MET A 404 -77.24 48.48 0.25
N THR A 405 -77.08 48.28 1.56
CA THR A 405 -77.55 49.25 2.57
C THR A 405 -76.67 50.50 2.62
N GLY A 406 -75.37 50.37 2.33
CA GLY A 406 -74.47 51.53 2.13
C GLY A 406 -74.81 52.37 0.90
N LYS A 407 -75.33 51.76 -0.18
CA LYS A 407 -75.85 52.49 -1.36
C LYS A 407 -77.21 53.15 -1.12
N LEU A 408 -78.07 52.59 -0.26
CA LEU A 408 -79.34 53.24 0.10
C LEU A 408 -79.16 54.46 1.01
N PHE A 409 -78.16 54.46 1.91
CA PHE A 409 -77.83 55.64 2.73
C PHE A 409 -77.20 56.78 1.91
N CYS A 410 -76.50 56.47 0.82
CA CYS A 410 -75.89 57.49 -0.06
C CYS A 410 -76.92 58.19 -0.96
N MET A 411 -78.06 57.56 -1.26
CA MET A 411 -79.17 58.20 -2.00
C MET A 411 -80.12 59.03 -1.12
N ALA A 412 -80.13 58.86 0.21
CA ALA A 412 -81.00 59.61 1.11
C ALA A 412 -80.39 60.94 1.63
N VAL A 413 -79.13 61.24 1.27
CA VAL A 413 -78.44 62.52 1.60
C VAL A 413 -78.35 63.45 0.36
N LEU A 414 -78.94 63.04 -0.76
CA LEU A 414 -79.05 63.81 -2.00
C LEU A 414 -80.49 63.80 -2.54
N MET A 415 -81.44 64.22 -1.70
CA MET A 415 -82.74 64.81 -2.09
C MET A 415 -83.14 65.86 -1.06
#